data_AF-A0A537YMQ9-F1
#
_entry.id   AF-A0A537YMQ9-F1
#
_cell.length_a   1.000
_cell.length_b   1.000
_cell.length_c   1.000
_cell.angle_alpha   90.00
_cell.angle_beta   90.00
_cell.angle_gamma   90.00
#
_symmetry.space_group_name_H-M   'P 1'
#
loop_
_entity.id
_entity.type
_entity.pdbx_description
1 polymer ?
#
loop_
_entity_poly.entity_id
_entity_poly.type
_entity_poly.pdbx_seq_one_letter_code
_entity_poly.pdbx_strand_id
1 'polypeptide(L)'
;MRGTGRHSRRTRLQTTAVGLTALAVAALLAACGGGDSSTAPEEASGKFQVKVTEAAFPSPQRLGQTSVLRLGIRNTGDRTVPNLLVSFTIKGQRGENSSLPFGISDPQPELAQPDRPVWVLSATYPRLDGSSDPGGTTTSSPKTFALGALKPGKTVTAIWKLSAVRAGKFTVLYNVGAGLGGASKAETDNGVSPGGSFTTEVTERLPETEVTDSGEIVEIKKGK
;
A
#
# COMPACT_ATOMS: atom_id res chain seq x y z
N MET A 1 -2.95 -54.90 80.54
CA MET A 1 -2.71 -53.57 81.12
C MET A 1 -2.52 -52.56 80.01
N ARG A 2 -3.31 -51.47 80.04
CA ARG A 2 -3.18 -50.11 79.46
C ARG A 2 -2.38 -49.85 78.16
N GLY A 3 -3.00 -49.08 77.25
CA GLY A 3 -2.28 -48.22 76.30
C GLY A 3 -3.11 -47.71 75.11
N THR A 4 -3.74 -46.55 75.27
CA THR A 4 -4.44 -45.75 74.23
C THR A 4 -3.48 -44.91 73.38
N GLY A 5 -3.85 -44.57 72.13
CA GLY A 5 -3.55 -43.23 71.59
C GLY A 5 -3.01 -43.13 70.14
N ARG A 6 -3.93 -42.85 69.21
CA ARG A 6 -3.90 -41.83 68.14
C ARG A 6 -2.54 -41.43 67.52
N HIS A 7 -2.38 -41.60 66.20
CA HIS A 7 -2.21 -40.48 65.25
C HIS A 7 -2.26 -40.96 63.80
N SER A 8 -2.77 -40.07 62.94
CA SER A 8 -3.20 -40.30 61.58
C SER A 8 -2.11 -40.07 60.53
N ARG A 9 -2.32 -40.74 59.39
CA ARG A 9 -1.86 -40.40 58.03
C ARG A 9 -0.35 -40.33 57.83
N ARG A 10 0.18 -41.28 57.04
CA ARG A 10 0.88 -41.02 55.77
C ARG A 10 1.35 -42.33 55.12
N THR A 11 0.98 -42.47 53.84
CA THR A 11 1.85 -42.84 52.71
C THR A 11 2.68 -44.13 52.75
N ARG A 12 2.49 -44.97 51.71
CA ARG A 12 3.48 -45.61 50.80
C ARG A 12 2.90 -46.96 50.35
N LEU A 13 2.51 -47.12 49.08
CA LEU A 13 3.33 -47.46 47.89
C LEU A 13 3.88 -48.89 47.89
N GLN A 14 3.68 -49.55 46.74
CA GLN A 14 4.43 -50.68 46.14
C GLN A 14 4.00 -52.09 46.61
N THR A 15 3.89 -53.12 45.78
CA THR A 15 4.59 -53.50 44.52
C THR A 15 3.80 -54.67 43.87
N THR A 16 3.77 -54.86 42.55
CA THR A 16 4.65 -55.73 41.72
C THR A 16 4.36 -55.43 40.22
N ALA A 17 5.28 -54.99 39.33
CA ALA A 17 6.42 -55.67 38.66
C ALA A 17 5.97 -56.95 37.90
N VAL A 18 6.20 -57.24 36.60
CA VAL A 18 7.28 -56.96 35.62
C VAL A 18 6.76 -57.20 34.17
N GLY A 19 7.30 -56.50 33.15
CA GLY A 19 7.26 -56.94 31.74
C GLY A 19 7.74 -55.88 30.73
N LEU A 20 8.84 -56.16 30.01
CA LEU A 20 9.73 -55.24 29.27
C LEU A 20 9.24 -54.75 27.87
N THR A 21 9.80 -53.58 27.48
CA THR A 21 10.25 -53.11 26.14
C THR A 21 9.26 -52.69 25.04
N ALA A 22 9.20 -51.38 24.76
CA ALA A 22 9.55 -50.78 23.45
C ALA A 22 9.65 -49.24 23.54
N LEU A 23 10.64 -48.68 22.84
CA LEU A 23 11.03 -47.27 22.77
C LEU A 23 9.99 -46.36 22.10
N ALA A 24 9.84 -45.16 22.68
CA ALA A 24 9.59 -43.83 22.09
C ALA A 24 8.96 -43.69 20.68
N VAL A 25 7.82 -42.99 20.58
CA VAL A 25 7.63 -41.82 19.68
C VAL A 25 6.68 -40.82 20.34
N ALA A 26 7.01 -39.55 20.19
CA ALA A 26 6.47 -38.36 20.83
C ALA A 26 4.96 -38.10 20.62
N ALA A 27 4.38 -37.42 21.61
CA ALA A 27 3.07 -36.79 21.54
C ALA A 27 2.99 -35.77 20.39
N LEU A 28 2.14 -36.05 19.40
CA LEU A 28 1.68 -35.07 18.41
C LEU A 28 0.27 -34.62 18.77
N LEU A 29 0.13 -33.82 19.82
CA LEU A 29 -1.09 -33.06 20.11
C LEU A 29 -0.72 -31.66 20.62
N ALA A 30 0.00 -30.89 19.80
CA ALA A 30 0.15 -29.43 19.97
C ALA A 30 0.89 -28.81 18.78
N ALA A 31 0.30 -28.82 17.58
CA ALA A 31 0.78 -27.97 16.47
C ALA A 31 -0.24 -27.92 15.34
N CYS A 32 -1.35 -27.21 15.54
CA CYS A 32 -1.99 -26.51 14.42
C CYS A 32 -2.80 -25.33 14.99
N GLY A 33 -2.18 -24.15 14.98
CA GLY A 33 -2.91 -22.88 14.84
C GLY A 33 -3.80 -22.44 15.99
N GLY A 34 -3.39 -22.65 17.25
CA GLY A 34 -3.87 -21.83 18.36
C GLY A 34 -3.10 -20.52 18.41
N GLY A 35 -3.31 -19.65 17.43
CA GLY A 35 -2.78 -18.29 17.42
C GLY A 35 -3.96 -17.37 17.23
N ASP A 36 -4.14 -16.45 18.18
CA ASP A 36 -5.24 -15.50 18.25
C ASP A 36 -5.75 -15.12 16.86
N SER A 37 -7.04 -15.34 16.61
CA SER A 37 -7.75 -14.52 15.64
C SER A 37 -7.67 -13.10 16.20
N SER A 38 -6.58 -12.40 15.93
CA SER A 38 -6.47 -10.97 16.11
C SER A 38 -7.51 -10.41 15.16
N THR A 39 -8.72 -10.26 15.69
CA THR A 39 -9.78 -9.50 15.07
C THR A 39 -9.13 -8.17 14.77
N ALA A 40 -8.86 -7.91 13.49
CA ALA A 40 -8.43 -6.59 13.08
C ALA A 40 -9.44 -5.62 13.71
N PRO A 41 -8.99 -4.55 14.39
CA PRO A 41 -9.92 -3.59 14.95
C PRO A 41 -10.90 -3.17 13.85
N GLU A 42 -12.18 -3.22 14.17
CA GLU A 42 -13.25 -2.90 13.23
C GLU A 42 -12.94 -1.55 12.57
N GLU A 43 -12.94 -1.50 11.23
CA GLU A 43 -12.66 -0.28 10.50
C GLU A 43 -13.67 0.79 10.95
N ALA A 44 -13.18 1.95 11.40
CA ALA A 44 -14.05 3.06 11.72
C ALA A 44 -14.97 3.33 10.52
N SER A 45 -16.27 3.53 10.76
CA SER A 45 -17.25 3.66 9.68
C SER A 45 -17.72 5.10 9.52
N GLY A 46 -18.12 5.42 8.29
CA GLY A 46 -18.78 6.69 7.97
C GLY A 46 -18.03 7.54 6.94
N LYS A 47 -18.52 8.77 6.80
CA LYS A 47 -18.07 9.73 5.79
C LYS A 47 -17.06 10.71 6.39
N PHE A 48 -15.95 10.92 5.71
CA PHE A 48 -14.89 11.82 6.14
C PHE A 48 -14.67 12.90 5.09
N GLN A 49 -14.83 14.15 5.49
CA GLN A 49 -14.69 15.30 4.61
C GLN A 49 -13.21 15.55 4.30
N VAL A 50 -12.86 15.47 3.03
CA VAL A 50 -11.52 15.76 2.54
C VAL A 50 -11.56 16.64 1.30
N LYS A 51 -10.49 17.40 1.12
CA LYS A 51 -10.30 18.29 -0.02
C LYS A 51 -8.93 18.06 -0.64
N VAL A 52 -8.89 17.90 -1.96
CA VAL A 52 -7.63 17.95 -2.71
C VAL A 52 -7.17 19.41 -2.76
N THR A 53 -6.03 19.71 -2.16
CA THR A 53 -5.43 21.05 -2.10
C THR A 53 -4.36 21.26 -3.16
N GLU A 54 -3.75 20.18 -3.65
CA GLU A 54 -2.78 20.21 -4.73
C GLU A 54 -3.00 18.99 -5.63
N ALA A 55 -2.97 19.19 -6.94
CA ALA A 55 -2.93 18.11 -7.91
C ALA A 55 -2.06 18.57 -9.09
N ALA A 56 -0.84 18.03 -9.18
CA ALA A 56 0.12 18.41 -10.20
C ALA A 56 0.81 17.19 -10.79
N PHE A 57 0.82 17.11 -12.12
CA PHE A 57 1.66 16.17 -12.86
C PHE A 57 2.14 16.84 -14.15
N PRO A 58 3.46 16.91 -14.42
CA PRO A 58 3.99 17.63 -15.58
C PRO A 58 3.44 17.11 -16.91
N SER A 59 3.22 18.03 -17.85
CA SER A 59 2.86 17.75 -19.24
C SER A 59 3.33 18.91 -20.13
N PRO A 60 3.90 18.66 -21.32
CA PRO A 60 4.25 17.34 -21.86
C PRO A 60 5.47 16.73 -21.15
N GLN A 61 5.72 15.45 -21.41
CA GLN A 61 6.87 14.67 -20.93
C GLN A 61 7.64 14.05 -22.11
N ARG A 62 8.88 13.64 -21.87
CA ARG A 62 9.75 12.93 -22.81
C ARG A 62 9.82 11.44 -22.44
N LEU A 63 10.00 10.58 -23.44
CA LEU A 63 10.24 9.15 -23.20
C LEU A 63 11.54 8.98 -22.42
N GLY A 64 11.51 8.26 -21.30
CA GLY A 64 12.62 8.11 -20.36
C GLY A 64 12.70 9.22 -19.30
N GLN A 65 11.96 10.32 -19.44
CA GLN A 65 11.97 11.39 -18.44
C GLN A 65 11.35 10.92 -17.13
N THR A 66 12.01 11.26 -16.03
CA THR A 66 11.45 11.08 -14.68
C THR A 66 10.78 12.37 -14.22
N SER A 67 9.49 12.28 -13.92
CA SER A 67 8.65 13.40 -13.48
C SER A 67 8.04 13.12 -12.11
N VAL A 68 7.65 14.19 -11.44
CA VAL A 68 7.06 14.13 -10.09
C VAL A 68 5.58 14.43 -10.16
N LEU A 69 4.75 13.48 -9.73
CA LEU A 69 3.33 13.68 -9.48
C LEU A 69 3.14 14.05 -8.01
N ARG A 70 2.40 15.13 -7.73
CA ARG A 70 2.07 15.59 -6.38
C ARG A 70 0.55 15.62 -6.15
N LEU A 71 0.13 15.11 -5.00
CA LEU A 71 -1.24 15.25 -4.50
C LEU A 71 -1.22 15.74 -3.06
N GLY A 72 -1.77 16.92 -2.82
CA GLY A 72 -2.04 17.46 -1.50
C GLY A 72 -3.49 17.18 -1.11
N ILE A 73 -3.71 16.58 0.05
CA ILE A 73 -5.03 16.23 0.56
C ILE A 73 -5.16 16.74 1.99
N ARG A 74 -6.23 17.51 2.23
CA ARG A 74 -6.57 18.06 3.54
C ARG A 74 -7.82 17.38 4.08
N ASN A 75 -7.80 17.03 5.36
CA ASN A 75 -9.01 16.69 6.10
C ASN A 75 -9.72 17.99 6.49
N THR A 76 -10.88 18.26 5.90
CA THR A 76 -11.73 19.43 6.17
C THR A 76 -12.80 19.16 7.21
N GLY A 77 -12.99 17.89 7.60
CA GLY A 77 -13.93 17.48 8.63
C GLY A 77 -13.39 17.64 10.06
N ASP A 78 -14.21 17.19 11.00
CA ASP A 78 -13.98 17.20 12.44
C ASP A 78 -13.47 15.86 12.99
N ARG A 79 -13.53 14.78 12.19
CA ARG A 79 -13.07 13.43 12.54
C ARG A 79 -11.77 13.07 11.84
N THR A 80 -10.91 12.32 12.52
CA THR A 80 -9.70 11.75 11.93
C THR A 80 -10.06 10.76 10.83
N VAL A 81 -9.54 10.94 9.62
CA VAL A 81 -9.58 9.91 8.57
C VAL A 81 -8.72 8.75 9.05
N PRO A 82 -9.26 7.53 9.20
CA PRO A 82 -8.52 6.42 9.81
C PRO A 82 -7.39 5.92 8.91
N ASN A 83 -7.62 5.85 7.60
CA ASN A 83 -6.57 5.54 6.63
C ASN A 83 -6.83 6.22 5.29
N LEU A 84 -6.10 7.29 5.00
CA LEU A 84 -6.22 8.00 3.73
C LEU A 84 -5.66 7.12 2.60
N LEU A 85 -6.49 6.88 1.59
CA LEU A 85 -6.10 6.08 0.42
C LEU A 85 -6.07 6.95 -0.82
N VAL A 86 -5.12 6.66 -1.72
CA VAL A 86 -5.11 7.21 -3.08
C VAL A 86 -4.96 6.06 -4.06
N SER A 87 -5.86 5.98 -5.03
CA SER A 87 -5.79 4.98 -6.10
C SER A 87 -5.61 5.62 -7.47
N PHE A 88 -4.84 4.99 -8.35
CA PHE A 88 -4.63 5.45 -9.73
C PHE A 88 -5.09 4.44 -10.78
N THR A 89 -5.56 4.91 -11.92
CA THR A 89 -5.86 4.11 -13.11
C THR A 89 -5.69 4.96 -14.36
N ILE A 90 -5.20 4.39 -15.46
CA ILE A 90 -5.21 5.08 -16.75
C ILE A 90 -6.62 4.98 -17.34
N LYS A 91 -7.18 6.12 -17.77
CA LYS A 91 -8.51 6.20 -18.37
C LYS A 91 -8.62 5.29 -19.60
N GLY A 92 -9.75 4.58 -19.69
CA GLY A 92 -10.09 3.71 -20.81
C GLY A 92 -9.85 2.24 -20.50
N GLN A 93 -10.50 1.38 -21.29
CA GLN A 93 -10.61 -0.06 -21.03
C GLN A 93 -9.25 -0.75 -20.77
N ARG A 94 -8.20 -0.37 -21.50
CA ARG A 94 -6.86 -0.95 -21.30
C ARG A 94 -6.28 -0.61 -19.93
N GLY A 95 -6.46 0.61 -19.42
CA GLY A 95 -5.96 0.98 -18.10
C GLY A 95 -6.83 0.43 -16.96
N GLU A 96 -8.15 0.36 -17.17
CA GLU A 96 -9.09 -0.29 -16.26
C GLU A 96 -8.75 -1.78 -16.07
N ASN A 97 -8.50 -2.49 -17.18
CA ASN A 97 -8.11 -3.90 -17.19
C ASN A 97 -6.68 -4.17 -16.67
N SER A 98 -5.86 -3.14 -16.47
CA SER A 98 -4.51 -3.34 -15.95
C SER A 98 -4.53 -3.58 -14.45
N SER A 99 -3.59 -4.37 -13.91
CA SER A 99 -3.38 -4.41 -12.45
C SER A 99 -2.45 -3.28 -11.95
N LEU A 100 -1.72 -2.60 -12.86
CA LEU A 100 -0.76 -1.56 -12.52
C LEU A 100 -1.45 -0.18 -12.33
N PRO A 101 -0.99 0.67 -11.37
CA PRO A 101 -1.53 2.02 -11.16
C PRO A 101 -1.31 2.95 -12.35
N PHE A 102 -0.16 2.82 -13.02
CA PHE A 102 0.28 3.66 -14.13
C PHE A 102 0.56 2.84 -15.39
N GLY A 103 -0.20 1.77 -15.58
CA GLY A 103 -0.07 0.85 -16.71
C GLY A 103 -1.37 0.64 -17.48
N ILE A 104 -1.22 -0.05 -18.59
CA ILE A 104 -2.30 -0.52 -19.44
C ILE A 104 -2.13 -2.01 -19.72
N SER A 105 -3.25 -2.71 -19.85
CA SER A 105 -3.30 -4.08 -20.30
C SER A 105 -3.10 -4.14 -21.82
N ASP A 106 -2.27 -5.06 -22.29
CA ASP A 106 -2.10 -5.37 -23.69
C ASP A 106 -3.11 -6.44 -24.13
N PRO A 107 -3.94 -6.16 -25.17
CA PRO A 107 -5.00 -7.08 -25.57
C PRO A 107 -4.49 -8.33 -26.29
N GLN A 108 -3.18 -8.47 -26.55
CA GLN A 108 -2.63 -9.65 -27.20
C GLN A 108 -2.86 -10.92 -26.34
N PRO A 109 -3.66 -11.90 -26.81
CA PRO A 109 -4.13 -13.02 -25.98
C PRO A 109 -3.02 -13.96 -25.48
N GLU A 110 -1.88 -14.01 -26.18
CA GLU A 110 -0.79 -14.96 -25.91
C GLU A 110 0.17 -14.49 -24.80
N LEU A 111 -0.04 -13.29 -24.25
CA LEU A 111 0.81 -12.74 -23.21
C LEU A 111 0.47 -13.36 -21.86
N ALA A 112 1.42 -14.09 -21.27
CA ALA A 112 1.28 -14.61 -19.90
C ALA A 112 1.07 -13.52 -18.85
N GLN A 113 1.64 -12.33 -19.09
CA GLN A 113 1.38 -11.12 -18.32
C GLN A 113 1.04 -10.00 -19.31
N PRO A 114 -0.23 -9.56 -19.42
CA PRO A 114 -0.63 -8.52 -20.35
C PRO A 114 -0.29 -7.10 -19.87
N ASP A 115 0.01 -6.89 -18.60
CA ASP A 115 0.26 -5.55 -18.07
C ASP A 115 1.54 -4.91 -18.62
N ARG A 116 1.41 -3.68 -19.10
CA ARG A 116 2.51 -2.87 -19.64
C ARG A 116 2.54 -1.50 -18.96
N PRO A 117 3.67 -1.08 -18.36
CA PRO A 117 3.77 0.24 -17.77
C PRO A 117 3.70 1.34 -18.84
N VAL A 118 3.02 2.44 -18.51
CA VAL A 118 3.19 3.73 -19.19
C VAL A 118 4.19 4.57 -18.42
N TRP A 119 4.09 4.54 -17.09
CA TRP A 119 5.12 5.01 -16.18
C TRP A 119 5.56 3.92 -15.23
N VAL A 120 6.84 3.93 -14.89
CA VAL A 120 7.42 3.09 -13.83
C VAL A 120 7.55 3.93 -12.56
N LEU A 121 7.00 3.42 -11.46
CA LEU A 121 7.14 4.02 -10.14
C LEU A 121 8.51 3.68 -9.55
N SER A 122 9.24 4.70 -9.08
CA SER A 122 10.51 4.50 -8.39
C SER A 122 10.30 3.72 -7.08
N ALA A 123 11.17 2.75 -6.79
CA ALA A 123 10.98 1.74 -5.73
C ALA A 123 10.75 2.30 -4.31
N THR A 124 11.29 3.48 -3.99
CA THR A 124 11.14 4.11 -2.66
C THR A 124 10.02 5.16 -2.62
N TYR A 125 9.09 5.11 -3.58
CA TYR A 125 7.98 6.04 -3.71
C TYR A 125 6.63 5.28 -3.69
N PRO A 126 5.52 5.94 -3.29
CA PRO A 126 5.41 7.36 -2.97
C PRO A 126 6.13 7.76 -1.68
N ARG A 127 6.29 9.06 -1.47
CA ARG A 127 6.76 9.64 -0.20
C ARG A 127 5.81 10.73 0.23
N LEU A 128 5.71 10.95 1.54
CA LEU A 128 5.06 12.14 2.07
C LEU A 128 6.06 13.29 2.06
N ASP A 129 5.60 14.48 1.71
CA ASP A 129 6.43 15.68 1.73
C ASP A 129 7.02 15.90 3.13
N GLY A 130 8.31 16.21 3.19
CA GLY A 130 9.06 16.29 4.44
C GLY A 130 9.47 14.93 5.06
N SER A 131 9.18 13.79 4.42
CA SER A 131 9.62 12.45 4.87
C SER A 131 10.62 11.82 3.90
N SER A 132 11.65 11.17 4.46
CA SER A 132 12.56 10.28 3.72
C SER A 132 12.02 8.87 3.56
N ASP A 133 11.07 8.47 4.40
CA ASP A 133 10.51 7.13 4.41
C ASP A 133 9.51 6.95 3.27
N PRO A 134 9.46 5.76 2.63
CA PRO A 134 8.37 5.43 1.73
C PRO A 134 7.01 5.62 2.41
N GLY A 135 6.16 6.43 1.79
CA GLY A 135 4.73 6.47 2.08
C GLY A 135 3.97 5.45 1.23
N GLY A 136 2.67 5.30 1.48
CA GLY A 136 1.83 4.44 0.64
C GLY A 136 2.08 2.95 0.90
N THR A 137 1.69 2.44 2.07
CA THR A 137 1.88 1.02 2.41
C THR A 137 1.17 0.12 1.40
N THR A 138 1.74 -1.07 1.16
CA THR A 138 1.17 -2.09 0.27
C THR A 138 -0.26 -2.43 0.70
N THR A 139 -1.17 -2.49 -0.26
CA THR A 139 -2.54 -2.93 -0.06
C THR A 139 -2.81 -4.19 -0.89
N SER A 140 -4.00 -4.76 -0.78
CA SER A 140 -4.43 -5.87 -1.65
C SER A 140 -4.54 -5.48 -3.14
N SER A 141 -4.57 -4.18 -3.45
CA SER A 141 -4.58 -3.65 -4.81
C SER A 141 -3.29 -2.87 -5.09
N PRO A 142 -2.49 -3.27 -6.10
CA PRO A 142 -1.31 -2.50 -6.50
C PRO A 142 -1.64 -1.06 -6.97
N LYS A 143 -2.91 -0.80 -7.28
CA LYS A 143 -3.38 0.52 -7.69
C LYS A 143 -3.57 1.50 -6.53
N THR A 144 -3.64 1.00 -5.30
CA THR A 144 -4.06 1.76 -4.11
C THR A 144 -2.89 1.91 -3.13
N PHE A 145 -2.62 3.16 -2.76
CA PHE A 145 -1.60 3.56 -1.82
C PHE A 145 -2.26 4.02 -0.51
N ALA A 146 -1.91 3.39 0.61
CA ALA A 146 -2.38 3.79 1.93
C ALA A 146 -1.39 4.76 2.59
N LEU A 147 -1.83 6.00 2.77
CA LEU A 147 -1.03 7.12 3.30
C LEU A 147 -1.15 7.26 4.83
N GLY A 148 -1.99 6.43 5.46
CA GLY A 148 -2.18 6.43 6.91
C GLY A 148 -3.23 7.44 7.39
N ALA A 149 -3.37 7.57 8.71
CA ALA A 149 -4.39 8.41 9.32
C ALA A 149 -4.14 9.92 9.07
N LEU A 150 -5.21 10.68 8.81
CA LEU A 150 -5.14 12.14 8.63
C LEU A 150 -6.05 12.85 9.64
N LYS A 151 -5.43 13.54 10.60
CA LYS A 151 -6.14 14.29 11.66
C LYS A 151 -6.95 15.48 11.10
N PRO A 152 -8.03 15.91 11.79
CA PRO A 152 -8.80 17.09 11.41
C PRO A 152 -7.94 18.31 11.14
N GLY A 153 -8.24 19.04 10.08
CA GLY A 153 -7.54 20.26 9.68
C GLY A 153 -6.12 20.08 9.15
N LYS A 154 -5.57 18.86 9.16
CA LYS A 154 -4.23 18.57 8.65
C LYS A 154 -4.25 18.29 7.14
N THR A 155 -3.14 18.63 6.51
CA THR A 155 -2.85 18.34 5.10
C THR A 155 -1.68 17.39 5.03
N VAL A 156 -1.75 16.43 4.12
CA VAL A 156 -0.62 15.60 3.71
C VAL A 156 -0.40 15.81 2.21
N THR A 157 0.85 15.96 1.80
CA THR A 157 1.23 15.97 0.38
C THR A 157 1.99 14.69 0.07
N ALA A 158 1.45 13.87 -0.83
CA ALA A 158 2.09 12.67 -1.32
C ALA A 158 2.73 12.93 -2.69
N ILE A 159 3.89 12.32 -2.89
CA ILE A 159 4.76 12.53 -4.05
C ILE A 159 5.03 11.16 -4.68
N TRP A 160 4.82 11.02 -5.98
CA TRP A 160 5.21 9.85 -6.78
C TRP A 160 6.26 10.27 -7.80
N LYS A 161 7.37 9.53 -7.86
CA LYS A 161 8.42 9.73 -8.87
C LYS A 161 8.25 8.69 -9.96
N LEU A 162 7.94 9.15 -11.17
CA LEU A 162 7.45 8.36 -12.28
C LEU A 162 8.34 8.53 -13.52
N SER A 163 8.90 7.44 -14.04
CA SER A 163 9.69 7.44 -15.28
C SER A 163 8.80 7.02 -16.44
N ALA A 164 8.66 7.88 -17.45
CA ALA A 164 7.82 7.60 -18.62
C ALA A 164 8.50 6.57 -19.53
N VAL A 165 7.82 5.46 -19.86
CA VAL A 165 8.38 4.36 -20.67
C VAL A 165 7.54 4.03 -21.90
N ARG A 166 6.45 4.77 -22.13
CA ARG A 166 5.60 4.63 -23.32
C ARG A 166 5.16 5.99 -23.83
N ALA A 167 5.43 6.27 -25.10
CA ALA A 167 4.94 7.47 -25.77
C ALA A 167 3.43 7.39 -26.03
N GLY A 168 2.78 8.54 -26.10
CA GLY A 168 1.34 8.66 -26.35
C GLY A 168 0.66 9.71 -25.46
N LYS A 169 -0.65 9.87 -25.67
CA LYS A 169 -1.51 10.72 -24.85
C LYS A 169 -2.28 9.85 -23.87
N PHE A 170 -2.14 10.13 -22.58
CA PHE A 170 -2.74 9.36 -21.51
C PHE A 170 -3.46 10.28 -20.53
N THR A 171 -4.56 9.79 -19.96
CA THR A 171 -5.21 10.44 -18.82
C THR A 171 -5.09 9.54 -17.61
N VAL A 172 -4.37 9.97 -16.59
CA VAL A 172 -4.27 9.28 -15.30
C VAL A 172 -5.41 9.76 -14.41
N LEU A 173 -6.31 8.86 -14.02
CA LEU A 173 -7.37 9.11 -13.06
C LEU A 173 -6.86 8.81 -11.66
N TYR A 174 -7.27 9.61 -10.68
CA TYR A 174 -7.05 9.32 -9.27
C TYR A 174 -8.33 9.46 -8.46
N ASN A 175 -8.45 8.67 -7.40
CA ASN A 175 -9.51 8.73 -6.42
C ASN A 175 -8.93 8.72 -5.01
N VAL A 176 -9.59 9.42 -4.08
CA VAL A 176 -9.24 9.49 -2.67
C VAL A 176 -10.27 8.74 -1.84
N GLY A 177 -9.81 7.85 -0.96
CA GLY A 177 -10.61 7.05 -0.04
C GLY A 177 -10.21 7.25 1.42
N ALA A 178 -11.00 6.71 2.35
CA ALA A 178 -10.79 6.86 3.80
C ALA A 178 -10.57 5.53 4.55
N GLY A 179 -10.62 4.39 3.87
CA GLY A 179 -10.38 3.05 4.42
C GLY A 179 -10.43 1.97 3.35
N LEU A 180 -9.90 0.79 3.65
CA LEU A 180 -9.70 -0.30 2.68
C LEU A 180 -10.94 -1.20 2.55
N GLY A 181 -11.73 -1.35 3.62
CA GLY A 181 -12.93 -2.17 3.69
C GLY A 181 -14.20 -1.48 3.18
N GLY A 182 -14.12 -0.23 2.75
CA GLY A 182 -15.25 0.53 2.17
C GLY A 182 -16.27 1.05 3.18
N ALA A 183 -16.09 0.76 4.47
CA ALA A 183 -16.90 1.30 5.57
C ALA A 183 -16.56 2.78 5.84
N SER A 184 -15.29 3.15 5.71
CA SER A 184 -14.82 4.54 5.68
C SER A 184 -14.83 5.10 4.26
N LYS A 185 -15.62 6.15 4.03
CA LYS A 185 -15.71 6.83 2.72
C LYS A 185 -15.19 8.26 2.82
N ALA A 186 -14.33 8.65 1.89
CA ALA A 186 -13.94 10.04 1.72
C ALA A 186 -14.96 10.77 0.85
N GLU A 187 -15.37 11.97 1.25
CA GLU A 187 -16.28 12.82 0.50
C GLU A 187 -15.77 14.27 0.51
N THR A 188 -16.07 15.03 -0.53
CA THR A 188 -15.91 16.49 -0.51
C THR A 188 -17.01 17.14 0.34
N ASP A 189 -16.90 18.44 0.62
CA ASP A 189 -17.95 19.17 1.36
C ASP A 189 -19.34 19.11 0.68
N ASN A 190 -19.37 18.81 -0.63
CA ASN A 190 -20.60 18.61 -1.42
C ASN A 190 -21.07 17.14 -1.47
N GLY A 191 -20.46 16.22 -0.71
CA GLY A 191 -20.88 14.82 -0.62
C GLY A 191 -20.46 13.93 -1.79
N VAL A 192 -19.54 14.38 -2.65
CA VAL A 192 -19.04 13.61 -3.81
C VAL A 192 -17.67 13.00 -3.49
N SER A 193 -17.40 11.79 -3.99
CA SER A 193 -16.08 11.14 -3.90
C SER A 193 -14.96 12.05 -4.43
N PRO A 194 -13.93 12.38 -3.63
CA PRO A 194 -12.83 13.22 -4.07
C PRO A 194 -11.94 12.47 -5.06
N GLY A 195 -11.50 13.17 -6.10
CA GLY A 195 -10.68 12.61 -7.16
C GLY A 195 -10.47 13.61 -8.29
N GLY A 196 -9.80 13.16 -9.35
CA GLY A 196 -9.52 13.99 -10.50
C GLY A 196 -8.73 13.25 -11.56
N SER A 197 -8.11 14.02 -12.46
CA SER A 197 -7.34 13.45 -13.55
C SER A 197 -6.18 14.34 -13.98
N PHE A 198 -5.14 13.70 -14.52
CA PHE A 198 -4.02 14.35 -15.19
C PHE A 198 -3.98 13.92 -16.64
N THR A 199 -4.01 14.86 -17.57
CA THR A 199 -3.81 14.58 -19.00
C THR A 199 -2.37 14.89 -19.37
N THR A 200 -1.65 13.87 -19.81
CA THR A 200 -0.22 13.95 -20.11
C THR A 200 0.08 13.41 -21.50
N GLU A 201 0.87 14.16 -22.25
CA GLU A 201 1.46 13.69 -23.49
C GLU A 201 2.92 13.29 -23.24
N VAL A 202 3.25 12.02 -23.51
CA VAL A 202 4.63 11.52 -23.52
C VAL A 202 5.09 11.49 -24.98
N THR A 203 6.07 12.32 -25.29
CA THR A 203 6.68 12.39 -26.63
C THR A 203 7.74 11.31 -26.79
N GLU A 204 8.05 10.92 -28.03
CA GLU A 204 9.13 9.96 -28.35
C GLU A 204 10.54 10.54 -28.20
N ARG A 205 10.66 11.85 -27.92
CA ARG A 205 11.95 12.50 -27.69
C ARG A 205 12.55 11.96 -26.40
N LEU A 206 13.82 11.60 -26.44
CA LEU A 206 14.59 11.22 -25.25
C LEU A 206 15.06 12.48 -24.49
N PRO A 207 15.21 12.43 -23.16
CA PRO A 207 15.97 13.45 -22.44
C PRO A 207 17.41 13.47 -22.93
N GLU A 208 17.93 14.66 -23.21
CA GLU A 208 19.34 14.84 -23.55
C GLU A 208 20.10 14.76 -22.22
N THR A 209 21.02 13.80 -22.08
CA THR A 209 21.79 13.58 -20.85
C THR A 209 23.28 13.58 -21.16
N GLU A 210 24.06 14.02 -20.20
CA GLU A 210 25.52 14.03 -20.23
C GLU A 210 26.07 13.34 -18.98
N VAL A 211 27.23 12.72 -19.09
CA VAL A 211 27.98 12.20 -17.94
C VAL A 211 28.99 13.25 -17.55
N THR A 212 28.92 13.76 -16.32
CA THR A 212 29.89 14.71 -15.78
C THR A 212 31.26 14.05 -15.59
N ASP A 213 32.30 14.86 -15.40
CA ASP A 213 33.65 14.37 -15.04
C ASP A 213 33.67 13.54 -13.73
N SER A 214 32.67 13.71 -12.86
CA SER A 214 32.48 12.91 -11.64
C SER A 214 31.76 11.57 -11.87
N GLY A 215 31.38 11.26 -13.11
CA GLY A 215 30.62 10.06 -13.47
C GLY A 215 29.11 10.17 -13.19
N GLU A 216 28.61 11.36 -12.88
CA GLU A 216 27.18 11.60 -12.64
C GLU A 216 26.43 11.85 -13.95
N ILE A 217 25.28 11.20 -14.15
CA ILE A 217 24.43 11.46 -15.32
C ILE A 217 23.52 12.66 -15.01
N VAL A 218 23.67 13.75 -15.76
CA VAL A 218 22.88 14.98 -15.62
C VAL A 218 22.06 15.24 -16.88
N GLU A 219 20.86 15.83 -16.75
CA GLU A 219 20.04 16.23 -17.89
C GLU A 219 20.51 17.58 -18.44
N ILE A 220 20.78 17.64 -19.75
CA ILE A 220 21.18 18.86 -20.44
C ILE A 220 19.96 19.78 -20.53
N LYS A 221 19.96 20.85 -19.75
CA LYS A 221 19.02 21.96 -19.95
C LYS A 221 19.44 22.73 -21.20
N LYS A 222 18.68 22.60 -22.29
CA LYS A 222 18.90 23.43 -23.48
C LYS A 222 18.90 24.90 -23.11
N GLY A 223 20.02 25.59 -23.40
CA GLY A 223 20.16 27.03 -23.28
C GLY A 223 19.13 27.74 -24.18
N LYS A 224 18.71 28.92 -23.70
CA LYS A 224 17.80 29.87 -24.36
C LYS A 224 18.20 30.19 -25.81
#